data_AF-W1XXQ4-F1
#
_entry.id   AF-W1XXQ4-F1
#
_cell.length_a   1.000
_cell.length_b   1.000
_cell.length_c   1.000
_cell.angle_alpha   90.00
_cell.angle_beta   90.00
_cell.angle_gamma   90.00
#
_symmetry.space_group_name_H-M   'P 1'
#
loop_
_entity.id
_entity.type
_entity.pdbx_description
1 polymer ?
#
loop_
_entity_poly.entity_id
_entity_poly.type
_entity_poly.pdbx_seq_one_letter_code
_entity_poly.pdbx_strand_id
1 'polypeptide(L)'
;LTPLLYTLIFFHAIILMVGGQYTYAKVPVGFEVQEWLGLSRNPYDKLGHFFQGLVPALVAREILVRGMYVRGRKMVAFLVCCVALAISAMYELIEWWAALAMGQG
;
A
#
# COMPACT_ATOMS: atom_id res chain seq x y z
N LEU A 1 -6.82 4.62 -17.72
CA LEU A 1 -5.61 4.55 -16.85
C LEU A 1 -4.45 4.01 -17.70
N THR A 2 -3.19 4.26 -17.32
CA THR A 2 -2.03 3.74 -18.08
C THR A 2 -1.84 2.23 -17.87
N PRO A 3 -1.27 1.51 -18.85
CA PRO A 3 -0.87 0.12 -18.68
C PRO A 3 0.04 -0.08 -17.45
N LEU A 4 0.99 0.85 -17.23
CA LEU A 4 1.86 0.84 -16.05
C LEU A 4 1.06 0.85 -14.73
N LEU A 5 0.05 1.72 -14.63
CA LEU A 5 -0.77 1.81 -13.43
C LEU A 5 -1.59 0.54 -13.20
N TYR A 6 -2.14 -0.06 -14.26
CA TYR A 6 -2.82 -1.35 -14.15
C TYR A 6 -1.88 -2.46 -13.69
N THR A 7 -0.64 -2.50 -14.18
CA THR A 7 0.40 -3.43 -13.72
C THR A 7 0.69 -3.24 -12.22
N LEU A 8 0.83 -1.99 -11.76
CA LEU A 8 1.06 -1.70 -10.34
C LEU A 8 -0.14 -2.08 -9.45
N ILE A 9 -1.36 -1.82 -9.91
CA ILE A 9 -2.59 -2.26 -9.21
C ILE A 9 -2.62 -3.79 -9.12
N PHE A 10 -2.29 -4.49 -10.21
CA PHE A 10 -2.24 -5.95 -10.23
C PHE A 10 -1.22 -6.50 -9.24
N PHE A 11 0.00 -5.95 -9.20
CA PHE A 11 1.00 -6.35 -8.22
C PHE A 11 0.57 -6.04 -6.78
N HIS A 12 -0.04 -4.88 -6.53
CA HIS A 12 -0.57 -4.56 -5.21
C HIS A 12 -1.66 -5.55 -4.77
N ALA A 13 -2.56 -5.94 -5.68
CA ALA A 13 -3.57 -6.95 -5.41
C ALA A 13 -2.94 -8.31 -5.06
N ILE A 14 -1.89 -8.73 -5.79
CA ILE A 14 -1.13 -9.94 -5.44
C ILE A 14 -0.53 -9.83 -4.04
N ILE A 15 0.10 -8.69 -3.72
CA ILE A 15 0.72 -8.48 -2.41
C ILE A 15 -0.31 -8.67 -1.29
N LEU A 16 -1.49 -8.07 -1.44
CA LEU A 16 -2.61 -8.18 -0.50
C LEU A 16 -3.14 -9.63 -0.40
N MET A 17 -3.36 -10.31 -1.53
CA MET A 17 -3.85 -11.68 -1.53
C MET A 17 -2.87 -12.64 -0.85
N VAL A 18 -1.59 -12.54 -1.17
CA VAL A 18 -0.54 -13.37 -0.57
C VAL A 18 -0.37 -13.04 0.92
N GLY A 19 -0.37 -11.76 1.29
CA GLY A 19 -0.33 -11.33 2.69
C GLY A 19 -1.53 -11.83 3.50
N GLY A 20 -2.72 -11.84 2.91
CA GLY A 20 -3.94 -12.39 3.53
C GLY A 20 -3.93 -13.91 3.65
N GLN A 21 -3.43 -14.63 2.64
CA GLN A 21 -3.38 -16.11 2.68
C GLN A 21 -2.38 -16.66 3.70
N TYR A 22 -1.19 -16.05 3.80
CA TYR A 22 -0.11 -16.58 4.65
C TYR A 22 0.03 -15.85 5.99
N THR A 23 -0.64 -14.70 6.18
CA THR A 23 -0.26 -13.67 7.16
C THR A 23 1.08 -13.05 6.78
N TYR A 24 1.20 -11.72 6.82
CA TYR A 24 2.39 -10.97 6.39
C TYR A 24 3.71 -11.48 7.01
N ALA A 25 3.65 -12.01 8.24
CA ALA A 25 4.81 -12.58 8.93
C ALA A 25 5.32 -13.92 8.36
N LYS A 26 4.52 -14.65 7.57
CA LYS A 26 4.85 -16.01 7.09
C LYS A 26 4.92 -16.13 5.57
N VAL A 27 4.91 -15.01 4.84
CA VAL A 27 5.01 -15.06 3.38
C VAL A 27 6.41 -15.56 2.97
N PRO A 28 6.52 -16.63 2.15
CA PRO A 28 7.79 -17.26 1.76
C PRO A 28 8.80 -16.28 1.14
N VAL A 29 8.33 -15.44 0.22
CA VAL A 29 9.14 -14.38 -0.43
C VAL A 29 9.76 -13.44 0.60
N GLY A 30 9.04 -13.18 1.68
CA GLY A 30 9.53 -12.36 2.77
C GLY A 30 10.69 -12.98 3.54
N PHE A 31 10.75 -14.30 3.66
CA PHE A 31 11.89 -15.00 4.26
C PHE A 31 13.11 -15.02 3.35
N GLU A 32 12.93 -15.16 2.04
CA GLU A 32 14.04 -15.06 1.07
C GLU A 32 14.69 -13.67 1.10
N VAL A 33 13.86 -12.61 1.10
CA VAL A 33 14.34 -11.22 1.23
C VAL A 33 14.98 -10.97 2.60
N GLN A 34 14.43 -11.58 3.65
CA GLN A 34 15.01 -11.50 4.99
C GLN A 34 16.41 -12.10 5.03
N GLU A 35 16.62 -13.27 4.44
CA GLU A 35 17.93 -13.94 4.36
C GLU A 35 18.92 -13.15 3.50
N TRP A 36 18.49 -12.63 2.35
CA TRP A 36 19.35 -11.85 1.46
C TRP A 36 19.82 -10.53 2.07
N LEU A 37 18.97 -9.89 2.89
CA LEU A 37 19.27 -8.61 3.54
C LEU A 37 19.69 -8.75 5.01
N GLY A 38 19.81 -9.97 5.54
CA GLY A 38 20.17 -10.23 6.93
C GLY A 38 19.22 -9.62 7.96
N LEU A 39 17.93 -9.49 7.62
CA LEU A 39 16.94 -8.84 8.47
C LEU A 39 16.50 -9.76 9.61
N SER A 40 16.19 -9.20 10.77
CA SER A 40 15.74 -9.97 11.94
C SER A 40 14.29 -10.44 11.84
N ARG A 41 13.50 -9.85 10.93
CA ARG A 41 12.09 -10.16 10.69
C ARG A 41 11.74 -10.06 9.21
N ASN A 42 10.69 -10.78 8.83
CA ASN A 42 10.12 -10.77 7.49
C ASN A 42 9.66 -9.34 7.11
N PRO A 43 10.26 -8.70 6.09
CA PRO A 43 9.94 -7.33 5.69
C PRO A 43 8.70 -7.21 4.79
N TYR A 44 7.96 -8.30 4.57
CA TYR A 44 6.82 -8.33 3.65
C TYR A 44 5.71 -7.33 4.06
N ASP A 45 5.56 -7.08 5.35
CA ASP A 45 4.70 -6.03 5.89
C ASP A 45 5.07 -4.63 5.37
N LYS A 46 6.36 -4.29 5.42
CA LYS A 46 6.88 -3.01 4.89
C LYS A 46 6.67 -2.88 3.39
N LEU A 47 6.73 -3.99 2.65
CA LEU A 47 6.41 -4.01 1.22
C LEU A 47 4.94 -3.71 0.97
N GLY A 48 4.04 -4.28 1.78
CA GLY A 48 2.62 -3.96 1.80
C GLY A 48 2.37 -2.47 1.99
N HIS A 49 2.92 -1.89 3.06
CA HIS A 49 2.81 -0.45 3.36
C HIS A 49 3.39 0.43 2.25
N PHE A 50 4.51 0.04 1.63
CA PHE A 50 5.07 0.78 0.51
C PHE A 50 4.12 0.84 -0.69
N PHE A 51 3.57 -0.31 -1.10
CA PHE A 51 2.60 -0.35 -2.20
C PHE A 51 1.27 0.32 -1.83
N GLN A 52 0.87 0.25 -0.56
CA GLN A 52 -0.32 0.94 -0.03
C GLN A 52 -0.20 2.46 -0.10
N GLY A 53 1.01 3.04 0.03
CA GLY A 53 1.22 4.47 -0.23
C GLY A 53 1.37 4.77 -1.74
N LEU A 54 2.16 3.96 -2.44
CA LEU A 54 2.56 4.22 -3.83
C LEU A 54 1.40 4.10 -4.81
N VAL A 55 0.66 2.99 -4.78
CA VAL A 55 -0.38 2.72 -5.79
C VAL A 55 -1.53 3.70 -5.68
N PRO A 56 -2.10 3.99 -4.50
CA PRO A 56 -3.15 4.98 -4.38
C PRO A 56 -2.70 6.40 -4.74
N ALA A 57 -1.45 6.78 -4.41
CA ALA A 57 -0.90 8.06 -4.85
C ALA A 57 -0.86 8.17 -6.38
N LEU A 58 -0.41 7.13 -7.07
CA LEU A 58 -0.35 7.10 -8.54
C LEU A 58 -1.74 7.06 -9.17
N VAL A 59 -2.69 6.32 -8.59
CA VAL A 59 -4.09 6.31 -9.01
C VAL A 59 -4.70 7.70 -8.88
N ALA A 60 -4.57 8.34 -7.72
CA ALA A 60 -5.07 9.69 -7.48
C ALA A 60 -4.47 10.69 -8.47
N ARG A 61 -3.14 10.65 -8.68
CA ARG A 61 -2.46 11.53 -9.62
C ARG A 61 -3.01 11.37 -11.03
N GLU A 62 -3.17 10.13 -11.47
CA GLU A 62 -3.63 9.80 -12.81
C GLU A 62 -5.07 10.30 -13.05
N ILE A 63 -5.97 10.09 -12.07
CA ILE A 63 -7.36 10.57 -12.13
C ILE A 63 -7.40 12.10 -12.15
N LEU A 64 -6.71 12.77 -11.23
CA LEU A 64 -6.75 14.23 -11.09
C LEU A 64 -6.18 14.96 -12.30
N VAL A 65 -5.08 14.44 -12.87
CA VAL A 65 -4.42 15.05 -14.04
C VAL A 65 -5.15 14.72 -15.33
N ARG A 66 -5.48 13.44 -15.60
CA ARG A 66 -6.13 13.06 -16.87
C ARG A 66 -7.58 13.49 -16.95
N GLY A 67 -8.29 13.49 -15.83
CA GLY A 67 -9.65 14.01 -15.75
C GLY A 67 -9.72 15.53 -15.77
N MET A 68 -8.57 16.23 -15.80
CA MET A 68 -8.49 17.70 -15.78
C MET A 68 -9.22 18.33 -14.57
N TYR A 69 -9.39 17.58 -13.48
CA TYR A 69 -10.14 18.01 -12.29
C TYR A 69 -9.40 19.08 -11.48
N VAL A 70 -8.07 19.08 -11.52
CA VAL A 70 -7.23 20.00 -10.74
C VAL A 70 -6.18 20.62 -11.65
N ARG A 71 -6.10 21.95 -11.62
CA ARG A 71 -5.11 22.72 -12.37
C ARG A 71 -3.95 23.11 -11.44
N GLY A 72 -2.73 22.80 -11.87
CA GLY A 72 -1.50 23.18 -11.18
C GLY A 72 -0.79 22.05 -10.46
N ARG A 73 0.52 21.93 -10.68
CA ARG A 73 1.36 20.83 -10.19
C ARG A 73 1.42 20.73 -8.66
N LYS A 74 1.42 21.87 -7.96
CA LYS A 74 1.47 21.93 -6.49
C LYS A 74 0.20 21.37 -5.84
N MET A 75 -0.98 21.75 -6.36
CA MET A 75 -2.25 21.29 -5.82
C MET A 75 -2.47 19.79 -6.07
N VAL A 76 -2.10 19.32 -7.26
CA VAL A 76 -2.12 17.87 -7.56
C VAL A 76 -1.22 17.10 -6.59
N ALA A 77 0.02 17.56 -6.37
CA ALA A 77 0.93 16.89 -5.44
C ALA A 77 0.38 16.85 -4.01
N PHE A 78 -0.18 17.97 -3.53
CA PHE A 78 -0.82 18.04 -2.22
C PHE A 78 -1.97 17.04 -2.09
N LEU A 79 -2.91 17.04 -3.04
CA LEU A 79 -4.07 16.14 -3.01
C LEU A 79 -3.69 14.66 -3.13
N VAL A 80 -2.68 14.35 -3.95
CA VAL A 80 -2.12 13.01 -4.06
C VAL A 80 -1.56 12.55 -2.71
N CYS A 81 -0.81 13.39 -2.01
CA CYS A 81 -0.32 13.10 -0.68
C CYS A 81 -1.48 12.91 0.32
N CYS A 82 -2.50 13.77 0.28
CA CYS A 82 -3.67 13.62 1.15
C CYS A 82 -4.39 12.29 0.94
N VAL A 83 -4.58 11.85 -0.31
CA VAL A 83 -5.22 10.56 -0.61
C VAL A 83 -4.38 9.40 -0.09
N ALA A 84 -3.06 9.42 -0.33
CA ALA A 84 -2.17 8.38 0.18
C ALA A 84 -2.18 8.30 1.71
N LEU A 85 -2.11 9.44 2.39
CA LEU A 85 -2.17 9.52 3.85
C LEU A 85 -3.53 9.06 4.41
N ALA A 86 -4.64 9.45 3.77
CA ALA A 86 -5.98 9.05 4.20
C ALA A 86 -6.17 7.53 4.10
N ILE A 87 -5.70 6.90 3.02
CA ILE A 87 -5.78 5.45 2.85
C ILE A 87 -4.90 4.74 3.88
N SER A 88 -3.68 5.24 4.12
CA SER A 88 -2.81 4.68 5.16
C SER A 88 -3.40 4.81 6.56
N ALA A 89 -3.92 5.99 6.92
CA ALA A 89 -4.57 6.19 8.22
C ALA A 89 -5.81 5.29 8.39
N MET A 90 -6.60 5.12 7.34
CA MET A 90 -7.77 4.23 7.39
C MET A 90 -7.37 2.77 7.59
N TYR A 91 -6.30 2.31 6.94
CA TYR A 91 -5.77 0.96 7.14
C TYR A 91 -5.33 0.73 8.60
N GLU A 92 -4.54 1.66 9.16
CA GLU A 92 -4.08 1.58 10.56
C GLU A 92 -5.26 1.56 11.55
N LEU A 93 -6.31 2.34 11.28
CA LEU A 93 -7.53 2.33 12.09
C LEU A 93 -8.26 0.98 12.02
N ILE A 94 -8.30 0.34 10.85
CA ILE A 94 -8.89 -0.99 10.68
C ILE A 94 -8.06 -2.03 11.43
N GLU A 95 -6.74 -1.97 11.34
CA GLU A 95 -5.84 -2.88 12.06
C GLU A 95 -5.98 -2.73 13.57
N TRP A 96 -6.03 -1.50 14.07
CA TRP A 96 -6.30 -1.23 15.48
C TRP A 96 -7.65 -1.78 15.93
N TRP A 97 -8.70 -1.59 15.13
CA TRP A 97 -10.03 -2.11 15.46
C TRP A 97 -10.08 -3.64 15.46
N ALA A 98 -9.37 -4.30 14.53
CA ALA A 98 -9.24 -5.75 14.51
C ALA A 98 -8.49 -6.28 15.74
N ALA A 99 -7.42 -5.60 16.18
CA ALA A 99 -6.69 -5.95 17.39
C ALA A 99 -7.58 -5.87 18.64
N LEU A 100 -8.39 -4.82 18.76
CA LEU A 100 -9.39 -4.69 19.82
C LEU A 100 -10.43 -5.82 19.78
N ALA A 101 -10.96 -6.14 18.60
CA ALA A 101 -11.96 -7.21 18.43
C ALA A 101 -11.41 -8.60 18.80
N MET A 102 -10.11 -8.84 18.60
CA MET A 102 -9.42 -10.08 18.98
C MET A 102 -8.94 -10.11 20.44
N GLY A 103 -9.21 -9.07 21.23
CA GLY A 103 -8.79 -8.98 22.63
C GLY A 103 -7.28 -8.83 22.83
N GLN A 104 -6.57 -8.31 21.83
CA GLN A 104 -5.12 -8.05 21.87
C GLN A 104 -4.79 -6.57 22.15
N GLY A 105 -5.77 -5.80 22.65
CA GLY A 105 -5.64 -4.37 22.98
C GLY A 105 -5.27 -4.11 24.43
#